data_AF-A0A527H760-F1
#
_entry.id   AF-A0A527H760-F1
#
_cell.length_a   1.000
_cell.length_b   1.000
_cell.length_c   1.000
_cell.angle_alpha   90.00
_cell.angle_beta   90.00
_cell.angle_gamma   90.00
#
_symmetry.space_group_name_H-M   'P 1'
#
loop_
_entity.id
_entity.type
_entity.pdbx_description
1 polymer ?
#
loop_
_entity_poly.entity_id
_entity_poly.type
_entity_poly.pdbx_seq_one_letter_code
_entity_poly.pdbx_strand_id
1 'polypeptide(L)' 'VKVGAGVGLRYVTPFGPLRIDAAVPLNRDPGDPRFGIYAGIGQAF' A
#
# COMPACT_ATOMS: atom_id res chain seq x y z
N VAL A 1 1.06 18.35 -6.53
CA VAL A 1 1.33 16.89 -6.66
C VAL A 1 1.47 16.32 -5.27
N LYS A 2 0.77 15.23 -4.92
CA LYS A 2 0.93 14.52 -3.64
C LYS A 2 1.87 13.35 -3.83
N VAL A 3 2.80 13.16 -2.90
CA VAL A 3 3.87 12.17 -2.97
C VAL A 3 3.90 11.39 -1.65
N GLY A 4 4.15 10.09 -1.73
CA GLY A 4 4.27 9.21 -0.57
C GLY A 4 5.44 8.26 -0.73
N ALA A 5 5.94 7.77 0.40
CA ALA A 5 6.93 6.69 0.45
C ALA A 5 6.35 5.54 1.27
N GLY A 6 6.68 4.31 0.88
CA GLY A 6 6.13 3.14 1.52
C GLY A 6 6.95 1.89 1.26
N VAL A 7 6.58 0.84 1.98
CA VAL A 7 7.14 -0.51 1.84
C VAL A 7 6.04 -1.46 1.39
N GLY A 8 6.40 -2.39 0.51
CA GLY A 8 5.51 -3.41 -0.01
C GLY A 8 6.06 -4.80 0.28
N LEU A 9 5.21 -5.70 0.74
CA LEU A 9 5.48 -7.12 0.91
C LEU A 9 4.62 -7.92 -0.07
N ARG A 10 5.24 -8.95 -0.66
CA ARG A 10 4.57 -9.92 -1.50
C ARG A 10 4.80 -11.32 -0.95
N TYR A 11 3.72 -12.05 -0.74
CA TYR A 11 3.75 -13.41 -0.22
C TYR A 11 2.93 -14.33 -1.12
N VAL A 12 3.50 -15.46 -1.52
CA VAL A 12 2.80 -16.43 -2.38
C VAL A 12 2.08 -17.43 -1.50
N THR A 13 0.75 -17.45 -1.58
CA THR A 13 -0.08 -18.46 -0.92
C THR A 13 -0.55 -19.52 -1.92
N PRO A 14 -1.05 -20.67 -1.45
CA PRO A 14 -1.64 -21.70 -2.33
C PRO A 14 -2.85 -21.23 -3.15
N PHE A 15 -3.50 -20.13 -2.76
CA PHE A 15 -4.66 -19.56 -3.45
C PHE A 15 -4.33 -18.28 -4.22
N GLY A 16 -3.06 -17.86 -4.26
CA GLY A 16 -2.58 -16.74 -5.07
C GLY A 16 -1.58 -15.82 -4.35
N PRO A 17 -1.01 -14.85 -5.07
CA PRO A 17 -0.15 -13.85 -4.45
C PRO A 17 -0.95 -12.89 -3.56
N LEU A 18 -0.49 -12.70 -2.33
CA LEU A 18 -0.92 -11.67 -1.41
C LEU A 18 0.05 -10.49 -1.50
N ARG A 19 -0.47 -9.28 -1.65
CA ARG A 19 0.28 -8.03 -1.65
C ARG A 19 -0.20 -7.18 -0.49
N ILE A 20 0.74 -6.67 0.31
CA ILE A 20 0.47 -5.72 1.39
C ILE A 20 1.43 -4.56 1.25
N ASP A 21 0.92 -3.34 1.14
CA ASP A 21 1.74 -2.13 1.10
C ASP A 21 1.32 -1.18 2.22
N ALA A 22 2.30 -0.58 2.86
CA ALA A 22 2.09 0.48 3.84
C ALA A 22 2.87 1.71 3.38
N ALA A 23 2.19 2.86 3.29
CA ALA A 23 2.79 4.10 2.82
C ALA A 23 2.44 5.27 3.74
N VAL A 24 3.35 6.24 3.81
CA VAL A 24 3.17 7.51 4.49
C VAL A 24 3.25 8.66 3.47
N PRO A 25 2.38 9.67 3.57
CA PRO A 25 2.45 10.84 2.70
C PRO A 25 3.65 11.71 3.11
N LEU A 26 4.45 12.12 2.12
CA LEU A 26 5.63 12.98 2.31
C LEU A 26 5.28 14.48 2.28
N ASN A 27 4.15 14.85 1.67
CA ASN A 27 3.66 16.23 1.57
C ASN A 27 2.15 16.35 1.87
N ARG A 28 1.82 16.03 3.13
CA ARG A 28 0.46 16.01 3.68
C ARG A 28 -0.07 17.42 4.00
N ASP A 29 -1.35 17.66 3.70
CA ASP A 29 -2.08 18.88 4.07
C ASP A 29 -2.84 18.68 5.40
N PRO A 30 -3.27 19.78 6.06
CA PRO A 30 -4.17 19.71 7.20
C PRO A 30 -5.46 18.96 6.82
N GLY A 31 -5.69 17.82 7.47
CA GLY A 31 -6.85 16.96 7.21
C GLY A 31 -6.55 15.65 6.48
N ASP A 32 -5.39 15.52 5.83
CA ASP A 32 -5.05 14.25 5.15
C ASP A 32 -4.80 13.12 6.18
N PRO A 33 -5.01 11.86 5.79
CA PRO A 33 -4.62 10.69 6.58
C PRO A 33 -3.11 10.65 6.86
N ARG A 34 -2.71 10.09 8.01
CA ARG A 34 -1.30 9.98 8.41
C ARG A 34 -0.56 8.78 7.80
N PHE A 35 -1.30 7.77 7.37
CA PHE A 35 -0.76 6.55 6.79
C PHE A 35 -1.82 5.92 5.87
N GLY A 36 -1.39 5.13 4.90
CA GLY A 36 -2.23 4.33 4.04
C GLY A 36 -1.79 2.87 4.08
N ILE A 37 -2.76 1.96 4.12
CA ILE A 37 -2.53 0.53 3.97
C ILE A 37 -3.31 0.07 2.75
N TYR A 38 -2.65 -0.69 1.89
CA TYR A 38 -3.25 -1.34 0.74
C TYR A 38 -3.02 -2.85 0.86
N ALA A 39 -4.06 -3.63 0.59
CA ALA A 39 -3.98 -5.08 0.56
C ALA A 39 -4.70 -5.61 -0.69
N GLY A 40 -4.06 -6.55 -1.39
CA GLY A 40 -4.61 -7.19 -2.58
C GLY A 40 -4.38 -8.70 -2.55
N ILE A 41 -5.39 -9.46 -2.95
CA ILE A 41 -5.34 -10.92 -3.04
C ILE A 41 -5.60 -11.33 -4.49
N GLY A 42 -4.71 -12.14 -5.06
CA GLY A 42 -4.81 -12.62 -6.43
C GLY A 42 -4.00 -11.79 -7.43
N GLN A 43 -4.06 -12.20 -8.70
CA GLN A 43 -3.44 -11.46 -9.79
C GLN A 43 -4.41 -10.34 -10.22
N ALA A 44 -4.18 -9.12 -9.74
CA ALA A 44 -4.90 -7.95 -10.26
C ALA A 44 -4.55 -7.77 -11.75
N PHE A 45 -5.58 -7.66 -12.59
CA PHE A 45 -5.51 -7.42 -14.04
C PHE A 45 -5.07 -5.99 -14.33
#